data_AF-A0AAJ2LY66-F1
#
_entry.id   AF-A0AAJ2LY66-F1
#
_cell.length_a   1.000
_cell.length_b   1.000
_cell.length_c   1.000
_cell.angle_alpha   90.00
_cell.angle_beta   90.00
_cell.angle_gamma   90.00
#
_symmetry.space_group_name_H-M   'P 1'
#
loop_
_entity.id
_entity.type
_entity.pdbx_description
1 polymer ?
#
loop_
_entity_poly.entity_id
_entity_poly.type
_entity_poly.pdbx_seq_one_letter_code
_entity_poly.pdbx_strand_id
1 'polypeptide(L)'
;MPDQRDTVLIEQAKIERMRLGAALLYGHIGERRTVNDHLKRLIGSLIVAAVACAVCVGVSFVVQLLADRAEASTAPAAASVIVVLAEESS
;
A
#
# COMPACT_ATOMS: atom_id res chain seq x y z
N MET A 1 27.44 -40.40 -8.01
CA MET A 1 27.29 -39.04 -8.57
C MET A 1 25.85 -38.55 -8.33
N PRO A 2 25.52 -38.07 -7.12
CA PRO A 2 24.18 -37.61 -6.75
C PRO A 2 23.83 -36.18 -7.22
N ASP A 3 24.81 -35.34 -7.58
CA ASP A 3 24.63 -33.90 -7.84
C ASP A 3 23.73 -33.54 -9.05
N GLN A 4 23.62 -34.45 -10.02
CA GLN A 4 22.82 -34.22 -11.22
C GLN A 4 21.31 -34.17 -10.92
N ARG A 5 20.83 -34.96 -9.95
CA ARG A 5 19.40 -35.01 -9.59
C ARG A 5 18.96 -33.76 -8.84
N ASP A 6 19.81 -33.26 -7.95
CA ASP A 6 19.52 -32.06 -7.17
C ASP A 6 19.50 -30.82 -8.06
N THR A 7 20.40 -30.76 -9.05
CA THR A 7 20.43 -29.69 -10.06
C THR A 7 19.13 -29.61 -10.86
N VAL A 8 18.54 -30.77 -11.22
CA VAL A 8 17.27 -30.82 -11.94
C VAL A 8 16.11 -30.34 -11.07
N LEU A 9 16.07 -30.72 -9.78
CA LEU A 9 15.05 -30.26 -8.84
C LEU A 9 15.11 -28.75 -8.60
N ILE A 10 16.33 -28.19 -8.50
CA ILE A 10 16.54 -26.75 -8.34
C ILE A 10 16.01 -25.99 -9.57
N GLU A 11 16.30 -26.46 -10.78
CA GLU A 11 15.79 -25.81 -12.00
C GLU A 11 14.26 -25.93 -12.13
N GLN A 12 13.67 -27.07 -11.78
CA GLN A 12 12.20 -27.21 -11.78
C GLN A 12 11.54 -26.29 -10.75
N ALA A 13 12.06 -26.25 -9.51
CA ALA A 13 11.54 -25.36 -8.47
C ALA A 13 11.70 -23.88 -8.85
N LYS A 14 12.77 -23.52 -9.56
CA LYS A 14 12.99 -22.17 -10.08
C LYS A 14 11.98 -21.81 -11.15
N ILE A 15 11.69 -22.70 -12.09
CA ILE A 15 10.67 -22.48 -13.14
C ILE A 15 9.28 -22.34 -12.52
N GLU A 16 8.93 -23.19 -11.56
CA GLU A 16 7.61 -23.11 -10.90
C GLU A 16 7.45 -21.84 -10.08
N ARG A 17 8.48 -21.41 -9.33
CA ARG A 17 8.48 -20.11 -8.63
C ARG A 17 8.44 -18.93 -9.58
N MET A 18 9.10 -19.00 -10.72
CA MET A 18 9.03 -17.96 -11.76
C MET A 18 7.63 -17.92 -12.37
N ARG A 19 6.96 -19.06 -12.55
CA ARG A 19 5.57 -19.13 -13.04
C ARG A 19 4.57 -18.68 -12.00
N LEU A 20 4.76 -18.99 -10.71
CA LEU A 20 3.92 -18.52 -9.60
C LEU A 20 4.16 -17.03 -9.32
N GLY A 21 5.41 -16.59 -9.33
CA GLY A 21 5.80 -15.20 -9.23
C GLY A 21 5.22 -14.41 -10.40
N ALA A 22 5.36 -14.91 -11.62
CA ALA A 22 4.67 -14.35 -12.76
C ALA A 22 3.15 -14.54 -12.68
N ALA A 23 2.57 -15.55 -12.04
CA ALA A 23 1.11 -15.64 -11.86
C ALA A 23 0.59 -14.73 -10.73
N LEU A 24 1.42 -14.34 -9.77
CA LEU A 24 1.05 -13.39 -8.73
C LEU A 24 1.29 -11.95 -9.18
N LEU A 25 2.37 -11.70 -9.93
CA LEU A 25 2.65 -10.40 -10.55
C LEU A 25 1.86 -10.19 -11.86
N TYR A 26 1.67 -11.24 -12.66
CA TYR A 26 1.04 -11.25 -14.00
C TYR A 26 -0.14 -12.23 -14.15
N GLY A 27 -0.57 -13.03 -13.17
CA GLY A 27 -1.65 -14.03 -13.36
C GLY A 27 -3.06 -13.47 -13.26
N HIS A 28 -3.19 -12.14 -13.24
CA HIS A 28 -4.40 -11.45 -13.68
C HIS A 28 -4.34 -11.05 -15.17
N ILE A 29 -3.22 -11.26 -15.88
CA ILE A 29 -3.00 -10.87 -17.29
C ILE A 29 -3.58 -11.93 -18.24
N GLY A 30 -4.88 -12.20 -18.10
CA GLY A 30 -5.65 -12.90 -19.13
C GLY A 30 -5.93 -12.02 -20.36
N GLU A 31 -5.72 -10.70 -20.28
CA GLU A 31 -6.15 -9.78 -21.34
C GLU A 31 -5.20 -8.58 -21.50
N ARG A 32 -4.22 -8.72 -22.42
CA ARG A 32 -3.07 -7.81 -22.60
C ARG A 32 -3.38 -6.31 -22.74
N ARG A 33 -4.64 -5.89 -22.98
CA ARG A 33 -5.01 -4.48 -23.12
C ARG A 33 -5.70 -3.93 -21.86
N THR A 34 -6.64 -4.68 -21.29
CA THR A 34 -7.39 -4.32 -20.07
C THR A 34 -6.52 -4.34 -18.81
N VAL A 35 -5.49 -5.19 -18.78
CA VAL A 35 -4.71 -5.40 -17.55
C VAL A 35 -3.71 -4.28 -17.31
N ASN A 36 -3.22 -3.63 -18.37
CA ASN A 36 -2.38 -2.44 -18.20
C ASN A 36 -3.17 -1.29 -17.56
N ASP A 37 -4.46 -1.17 -17.82
CA ASP A 37 -5.32 -0.17 -17.19
C ASP A 37 -5.61 -0.50 -15.72
N HIS A 38 -5.91 -1.77 -15.41
CA HIS A 38 -6.09 -2.21 -14.01
C HIS A 38 -4.79 -2.06 -13.21
N LEU A 39 -3.63 -2.43 -13.79
CA LEU A 39 -2.34 -2.32 -13.12
C LEU A 39 -1.95 -0.86 -12.87
N LYS A 40 -2.18 0.03 -13.84
CA LYS A 40 -1.99 1.48 -13.64
C LYS A 40 -2.89 2.03 -12.55
N ARG A 41 -4.15 1.58 -12.49
CA ARG A 41 -5.10 1.99 -11.44
C ARG A 41 -4.72 1.46 -10.07
N LEU A 42 -4.18 0.23 -9.97
CA LEU A 42 -3.68 -0.33 -8.72
C LEU A 42 -2.45 0.42 -8.21
N ILE A 43 -1.47 0.68 -9.08
CA ILE A 43 -0.27 1.46 -8.70
C ILE A 43 -0.69 2.88 -8.28
N GLY A 44 -1.60 3.51 -9.02
CA GLY A 44 -2.17 4.81 -8.65
C GLY A 44 -2.84 4.78 -7.27
N SER A 45 -3.71 3.81 -7.02
CA SER A 45 -4.38 3.64 -5.73
C SER A 45 -3.41 3.39 -4.59
N LEU A 46 -2.35 2.60 -4.82
CA LEU A 46 -1.32 2.33 -3.82
C LEU A 46 -0.55 3.59 -3.43
N ILE A 47 -0.21 4.43 -4.42
CA ILE A 47 0.45 5.71 -4.18
C ILE A 47 -0.47 6.63 -3.38
N VAL A 48 -1.75 6.75 -3.77
CA VAL A 48 -2.74 7.57 -3.06
C VAL A 48 -2.91 7.10 -1.62
N ALA A 49 -3.05 5.80 -1.38
CA ALA A 49 -3.16 5.25 -0.03
C ALA A 49 -1.91 5.52 0.82
N ALA A 50 -0.71 5.36 0.24
CA ALA A 50 0.54 5.67 0.93
C ALA A 50 0.64 7.15 1.30
N VAL A 51 0.26 8.05 0.39
CA VAL A 51 0.24 9.49 0.64
C VAL A 51 -0.81 9.83 1.73
N ALA A 52 -2.00 9.25 1.67
CA ALA A 52 -3.05 9.47 2.67
C ALA A 52 -2.58 9.05 4.07
N CYS A 53 -1.93 7.88 4.19
CA CYS A 53 -1.32 7.43 5.45
C CYS A 53 -0.25 8.42 5.94
N ALA A 54 0.66 8.87 5.06
CA ALA A 54 1.70 9.83 5.43
C ALA A 54 1.13 11.18 5.88
N VAL A 55 0.10 11.67 5.20
CA VAL A 55 -0.60 12.92 5.54
C VAL A 55 -1.31 12.80 6.89
N CYS A 56 -2.04 11.71 7.14
CA CYS A 56 -2.69 11.47 8.43
C CYS A 56 -1.69 11.52 9.60
N VAL A 57 -0.55 10.83 9.46
CA VAL A 57 0.49 10.82 10.50
C VAL A 57 1.09 12.22 10.69
N GLY A 58 1.36 12.94 9.61
CA GLY A 58 1.90 14.30 9.66
C GLY A 58 0.95 15.29 10.33
N VAL A 59 -0.34 15.24 10.00
CA VAL A 59 -1.37 16.12 10.58
C VAL A 59 -1.56 15.82 12.07
N SER A 60 -1.63 14.54 12.47
CA SER A 60 -1.71 14.18 13.90
C SER A 60 -0.56 14.75 14.71
N PHE A 61 0.67 14.71 14.19
CA PHE A 61 1.83 15.28 14.88
C PHE A 61 1.72 16.81 15.04
N VAL A 62 1.31 17.52 13.99
CA VAL A 62 1.15 18.98 14.02
C VAL A 62 0.01 19.40 14.96
N VAL A 63 -1.13 18.68 14.93
CA VAL A 63 -2.27 18.95 15.81
C VAL A 63 -1.90 18.71 17.27
N GLN A 64 -1.15 17.66 17.59
CA GLN A 64 -0.68 17.40 18.96
C GLN A 64 0.20 18.54 19.46
N LEU A 65 1.16 19.00 18.65
CA LEU A 65 2.01 20.14 19.03
C LEU A 65 1.23 21.45 19.19
N LEU A 66 0.20 21.66 18.38
CA LEU A 66 -0.63 22.87 18.48
C LEU A 66 -1.59 22.78 19.68
N ALA A 67 -2.10 21.58 19.99
CA ALA A 67 -2.92 21.30 21.16
C ALA A 67 -2.14 21.54 22.46
N ASP A 68 -0.91 21.03 22.58
CA ASP A 68 -0.04 21.29 23.74
C ASP A 68 0.18 22.80 23.97
N ARG A 69 0.26 23.60 22.90
CA ARG A 69 0.37 25.07 23.00
C ARG A 69 -0.97 25.76 23.24
N ALA A 70 -2.06 25.21 22.75
CA ALA A 70 -3.42 25.72 22.95
C ALA A 70 -3.95 25.41 24.36
N GLU A 71 -3.52 24.32 25.01
CA GLU A 71 -3.78 24.07 26.42
C GLU A 71 -3.08 25.10 27.32
N ALA A 72 -1.93 25.61 26.88
CA ALA A 72 -1.30 26.78 27.50
C ALA A 72 -2.00 28.12 27.15
N SER A 73 -2.92 28.15 26.19
CA SER A 73 -3.63 29.33 25.69
C SER A 73 -5.08 29.03 25.25
N THR A 74 -5.94 28.69 26.21
CA THR A 74 -7.41 28.52 26.12
C THR A 74 -8.10 28.78 24.75
N ALA A 75 -8.47 27.73 23.99
CA ALA A 75 -9.80 27.52 23.34
C ALA A 75 -9.83 26.42 22.22
N PRO A 76 -10.92 25.61 22.10
CA PRO A 76 -11.01 24.45 21.20
C PRO A 76 -11.59 24.79 19.81
N ALA A 77 -10.74 24.99 18.80
CA ALA A 77 -11.17 25.20 17.40
C ALA A 77 -10.93 23.99 16.47
N ALA A 78 -10.19 22.97 16.93
CA ALA A 78 -9.67 21.90 16.06
C ALA A 78 -10.57 20.65 15.92
N ALA A 79 -11.68 20.57 16.67
CA ALA A 79 -12.55 19.39 16.68
C ALA A 79 -13.30 19.12 15.36
N SER A 80 -13.38 20.11 14.45
CA SER A 80 -14.15 20.01 13.20
C SER A 80 -13.49 19.17 12.10
N VAL A 81 -12.17 19.02 12.09
CA VAL A 81 -11.46 18.26 11.04
C VAL A 81 -11.52 16.75 11.28
N ILE A 82 -11.66 16.33 12.55
CA ILE A 82 -11.70 14.91 12.95
C ILE A 82 -13.00 14.22 12.49
N VAL A 83 -14.12 14.96 12.43
CA VAL A 83 -15.41 14.41 11.95
C VAL A 83 -15.35 14.11 10.44
N VAL A 84 -14.64 14.91 9.64
CA VAL A 84 -14.58 14.75 8.17
C VAL A 84 -13.83 13.47 7.75
N LEU A 85 -12.86 13.00 8.55
CA LEU A 85 -12.07 11.80 8.23
C LEU A 85 -12.72 10.49 8.68
N ALA A 86 -13.70 10.53 9.60
CA ALA A 86 -14.42 9.34 10.04
C ALA A 86 -15.58 8.96 9.07
N GLU A 87 -16.11 9.91 8.31
CA GLU A 87 -17.21 9.68 7.36
C GLU A 87 -16.77 8.88 6.11
N GLU A 88 -15.51 8.99 5.67
CA GLU A 88 -14.96 8.28 4.50
C GLU A 88 -14.68 6.78 4.73
N SER A 89 -14.95 6.25 5.93
CA SER A 89 -14.69 4.85 6.28
C SER A 89 -15.93 3.94 6.22
N SER A 90 -17.09 4.41 5.74
CA SER A 90 -18.30 3.59 5.57
C SER A 90 -18.70 3.35 4.12
#